data_AF-A0A3B8QMQ9-F1
#
_entry.id   AF-A0A3B8QMQ9-F1
#
_cell.length_a   1.000
_cell.length_b   1.000
_cell.length_c   1.000
_cell.angle_alpha   90.00
_cell.angle_beta   90.00
_cell.angle_gamma   90.00
#
_symmetry.space_group_name_H-M   'P 1'
#
loop_
_entity.id
_entity.type
_entity.pdbx_description
1 polymer ?
#
loop_
_entity_poly.entity_id
_entity_poly.type
_entity_poly.pdbx_seq_one_letter_code
_entity_poly.pdbx_strand_id
1 'polypeptide(L)'
;MSNEHEQGGDVVRSCAISQDLEAYPLLIQEMQQQFGENWGGLEIEDAISVLNSSHAAHMESLVMAVGAKDEQHIDLIVEIVKMRN
;
A
#
# COMPACT_ATOMS: atom_id res chain seq x y z
N MET A 1 -9.10 33.65 -14.47
CA MET A 1 -9.54 33.10 -13.18
C MET A 1 -8.53 32.04 -12.82
N SER A 2 -7.87 32.24 -11.69
CA SER A 2 -6.70 31.49 -11.25
C SER A 2 -7.11 30.12 -10.69
N ASN A 3 -6.22 29.15 -10.94
CA ASN A 3 -6.03 27.87 -10.25
C ASN A 3 -7.07 26.78 -10.46
N GLU A 4 -6.87 26.01 -11.53
CA GLU A 4 -7.04 24.55 -11.51
C GLU A 4 -5.68 23.94 -11.86
N HIS A 5 -4.72 24.02 -10.93
CA HIS A 5 -3.76 22.94 -10.81
C HIS A 5 -4.57 21.77 -10.27
N GLU A 6 -5.26 21.05 -11.16
CA GLU A 6 -5.54 19.63 -10.96
C GLU A 6 -4.17 18.95 -10.88
N GLN A 7 -3.57 19.02 -9.70
CA GLN A 7 -2.53 18.11 -9.30
C GLN A 7 -3.22 16.74 -9.35
N GLY A 8 -3.04 16.03 -10.45
CA GLY A 8 -3.31 14.60 -10.52
C GLY A 8 -2.46 13.94 -9.46
N GLY A 9 -2.97 13.88 -8.23
CA GLY A 9 -2.43 13.03 -7.20
C GLY A 9 -2.54 11.64 -7.76
N ASP A 10 -1.40 11.09 -8.16
CA ASP A 10 -1.34 9.80 -8.83
C ASP A 10 -2.13 8.81 -7.99
N VAL A 11 -3.29 8.39 -8.51
CA VAL A 11 -4.24 7.62 -7.72
C VAL A 11 -3.64 6.23 -7.60
N VAL A 12 -3.01 5.96 -6.46
CA VAL A 12 -2.43 4.66 -6.14
C VAL A 12 -3.56 3.63 -6.14
N ARG A 13 -3.66 2.84 -7.20
CA ARG A 13 -4.67 1.78 -7.36
C ARG A 13 -4.28 0.51 -6.63
N SER A 14 -2.98 0.28 -6.47
CA SER A 14 -2.44 -0.88 -5.76
C SER A 14 -1.43 -0.45 -4.71
N CYS A 15 -1.51 -1.03 -3.52
CA CYS A 15 -0.54 -0.75 -2.47
C CYS A 15 0.08 -2.03 -1.93
N ALA A 16 1.41 -2.01 -1.75
CA ALA A 16 2.18 -3.07 -1.13
C ALA A 16 2.58 -2.68 0.30
N ILE A 17 2.17 -3.47 1.28
CA ILE A 17 2.53 -3.28 2.69
C ILE A 17 3.73 -4.16 3.02
N SER A 18 4.84 -3.55 3.47
CA SER A 18 6.04 -4.24 3.96
C SER A 18 6.89 -3.27 4.79
N GLN A 19 7.60 -3.77 5.81
CA GLN A 19 8.66 -3.01 6.50
C GLN A 19 9.92 -2.83 5.64
N ASP A 20 10.20 -3.79 4.76
CA ASP A 20 11.35 -3.76 3.86
C ASP A 20 10.88 -4.24 2.48
N LEU A 21 10.43 -3.31 1.66
CA LEU A 21 9.93 -3.64 0.32
C LEU A 21 11.06 -4.04 -0.63
N GLU A 22 12.26 -3.47 -0.44
CA GLU A 22 13.45 -3.77 -1.23
C GLU A 22 13.92 -5.22 -1.05
N ALA A 23 13.62 -5.84 0.10
CA ALA A 23 13.82 -7.27 0.32
C ALA A 23 12.99 -8.17 -0.61
N TYR A 24 11.96 -7.64 -1.28
CA TYR A 24 11.06 -8.38 -2.17
C TYR A 24 11.11 -7.85 -3.61
N PRO A 25 12.25 -8.00 -4.32
CA PRO A 25 12.40 -7.48 -5.69
C PRO A 25 11.41 -8.10 -6.69
N LEU A 26 11.01 -9.36 -6.46
CA LEU A 26 9.98 -10.01 -7.28
C LEU A 26 8.62 -9.34 -7.14
N LEU A 27 8.24 -8.96 -5.92
CA LEU A 27 6.98 -8.26 -5.67
C LEU A 27 6.98 -6.89 -6.35
N ILE A 28 8.07 -6.13 -6.18
CA ILE A 28 8.24 -4.82 -6.83
C ILE A 28 8.11 -4.97 -8.35
N GLN A 29 8.79 -5.96 -8.93
CA GLN A 29 8.70 -6.24 -10.36
C GLN A 29 7.26 -6.57 -10.79
N GLU A 30 6.55 -7.40 -10.05
CA GLU A 30 5.16 -7.73 -10.35
C GLU A 30 4.24 -6.51 -10.27
N MET A 31 4.38 -5.69 -9.21
CA MET A 31 3.57 -4.49 -9.06
C MET A 31 3.85 -3.48 -10.18
N GLN A 32 5.12 -3.30 -10.56
CA GLN A 32 5.49 -2.40 -11.65
C GLN A 32 5.02 -2.92 -13.01
N GLN A 33 5.03 -4.23 -13.25
CA GLN A 33 4.50 -4.82 -14.48
C GLN A 33 2.97 -4.74 -14.58
N GLN A 34 2.26 -4.89 -13.46
CA GLN A 34 0.79 -4.89 -13.44
C GLN A 34 0.20 -3.47 -13.39
N PHE A 35 0.80 -2.59 -12.59
CA PHE A 35 0.23 -1.28 -12.24
C PHE A 35 1.05 -0.09 -12.75
N GLY A 36 2.29 -0.30 -13.21
CA GLY A 36 3.16 0.74 -13.74
C GLY A 36 3.60 1.72 -12.65
N GLU A 37 3.12 2.97 -12.73
CA GLU A 37 3.35 4.04 -11.75
C GLU A 37 2.19 4.15 -10.74
N ASN A 38 1.06 3.48 -10.99
CA ASN A 38 -0.15 3.57 -10.16
C ASN A 38 -0.10 2.65 -8.92
N TRP A 39 1.09 2.35 -8.39
CA TRP A 39 1.26 1.54 -7.18
C TRP A 39 2.22 2.20 -6.20
N GLY A 40 2.04 1.91 -4.91
CA GLY A 40 2.85 2.48 -3.84
C GLY A 40 3.22 1.47 -2.77
N GLY A 41 4.29 1.74 -2.03
CA GLY A 41 4.70 1.00 -0.84
C GLY A 41 4.26 1.71 0.44
N LEU A 42 3.81 0.97 1.44
CA LEU A 42 3.53 1.47 2.78
C LEU A 42 4.16 0.57 3.84
N GLU A 43 4.57 1.19 4.93
CA GLU A 43 4.97 0.46 6.13
C GLU A 43 3.75 -0.09 6.86
N ILE A 44 3.94 -1.20 7.61
CA ILE A 44 2.86 -1.87 8.34
C ILE A 44 2.20 -0.93 9.36
N GLU A 45 2.98 -0.05 9.98
CA GLU A 45 2.50 0.89 11.00
C GLU A 45 1.60 1.98 10.40
N ASP A 46 1.94 2.45 9.20
CA ASP A 46 1.18 3.48 8.48
C ASP A 46 -0.01 2.92 7.71
N ALA A 47 0.03 1.62 7.37
CA ALA A 47 -1.00 0.95 6.59
C ALA A 47 -2.40 1.15 7.19
N ILE A 48 -2.56 1.03 8.51
CA ILE A 48 -3.86 1.22 9.17
C ILE A 48 -4.38 2.65 9.00
N SER A 49 -3.52 3.65 9.13
CA SER A 49 -3.90 5.06 8.97
C SER A 49 -4.36 5.35 7.54
N VAL A 50 -3.62 4.84 6.55
CA VAL A 50 -3.98 5.01 5.13
C VAL A 50 -5.25 4.24 4.79
N LEU A 51 -5.41 3.02 5.28
CA LEU A 51 -6.61 2.20 5.03
C LEU A 51 -7.87 2.79 5.66
N ASN A 52 -7.76 3.52 6.77
CA ASN A 52 -8.88 4.26 7.36
C ASN A 52 -9.16 5.60 6.68
N SER A 53 -8.28 6.07 5.79
CA SER A 53 -8.44 7.33 5.08
C SER A 53 -9.31 7.16 3.82
N SER A 54 -9.83 8.27 3.30
CA SER A 54 -10.57 8.29 2.03
C SER A 54 -9.75 7.85 0.81
N HIS A 55 -8.43 7.73 0.94
CA HIS A 55 -7.54 7.21 -0.12
C HIS A 55 -7.78 5.72 -0.39
N ALA A 56 -8.13 4.96 0.65
CA ALA A 56 -8.40 3.52 0.52
C ALA A 56 -9.64 3.22 -0.33
N ALA A 57 -10.57 4.17 -0.44
CA ALA A 57 -11.78 4.00 -1.25
C ALA A 57 -11.49 3.84 -2.75
N HIS A 58 -10.30 4.26 -3.21
CA HIS A 58 -9.87 4.17 -4.60
C HIS A 58 -8.86 3.04 -4.83
N MET A 59 -8.44 2.33 -3.77
CA MET A 59 -7.53 1.18 -3.90
C MET A 59 -8.30 -0.04 -4.39
N GLU A 60 -7.87 -0.59 -5.52
CA GLU A 60 -8.44 -1.79 -6.15
C GLU A 60 -7.78 -3.06 -5.63
N SER A 61 -6.50 -2.98 -5.26
CA SER A 61 -5.71 -4.11 -4.79
C SER A 61 -4.81 -3.71 -3.63
N LEU A 62 -4.63 -4.62 -2.68
CA LEU A 62 -3.68 -4.45 -1.59
C LEU A 62 -2.94 -5.76 -1.35
N VAL A 63 -1.63 -5.69 -1.53
CA VAL A 63 -0.68 -6.79 -1.36
C VAL A 63 0.11 -6.56 -0.09
N MET A 64 0.45 -7.62 0.62
CA MET A 64 1.21 -7.52 1.85
C MET A 64 2.32 -8.57 1.82
N ALA A 65 3.56 -8.11 1.99
CA ALA A 65 4.72 -8.98 2.16
C ALA A 65 5.14 -8.96 3.62
N VAL A 66 5.08 -10.13 4.24
CA VAL A 66 5.45 -10.34 5.65
C VAL A 66 6.51 -11.42 5.73
N GLY A 67 7.57 -11.14 6.48
CA GLY A 67 8.67 -12.04 6.77
C GLY A 67 8.87 -12.22 8.27
N ALA A 68 9.92 -12.95 8.65
CA ALA A 68 10.21 -13.27 10.05
C ALA A 68 10.47 -12.03 10.93
N LYS A 69 10.91 -10.90 10.34
CA LYS A 69 11.12 -9.64 11.07
C LYS A 69 9.81 -8.94 11.43
N ASP A 70 8.73 -9.28 10.74
CA ASP A 70 7.41 -8.66 10.91
C ASP A 70 6.57 -9.37 11.99
N GLU A 71 7.09 -10.46 12.58
CA GLU A 71 6.43 -11.18 13.68
C GLU A 71 6.10 -10.27 14.87
N GLN A 72 6.92 -9.24 15.12
CA GLN A 72 6.66 -8.24 16.15
C GLN A 72 5.44 -7.33 15.83
N HIS A 73 5.08 -7.23 14.55
CA HIS A 73 3.93 -6.46 14.06
C HIS A 73 2.75 -7.36 13.68
N ILE A 74 2.74 -8.63 14.12
CA ILE A 74 1.71 -9.60 13.76
C ILE A 74 0.30 -9.13 14.15
N ASP A 75 0.18 -8.41 15.27
CA ASP A 75 -1.09 -7.85 15.72
C ASP A 75 -1.63 -6.81 14.72
N LEU A 76 -0.76 -5.94 14.20
CA LEU A 76 -1.11 -4.93 13.19
C LEU A 76 -1.47 -5.59 11.86
N ILE A 77 -0.71 -6.60 11.43
CA ILE A 77 -0.98 -7.38 10.21
C ILE A 77 -2.38 -8.00 10.28
N VAL A 78 -2.72 -8.61 11.42
CA VAL A 78 -4.04 -9.21 11.64
C VAL A 78 -5.15 -8.15 11.61
N GLU A 79 -4.91 -6.97 12.19
CA GLU A 79 -5.86 -5.86 12.17
C GLU A 79 -6.12 -5.35 10.74
N ILE A 80 -5.07 -5.16 9.95
CA ILE A 80 -5.16 -4.76 8.54
C ILE A 80 -5.97 -5.77 7.72
N VAL A 81 -5.72 -7.08 7.90
CA VAL A 81 -6.46 -8.12 7.19
C VAL A 81 -7.94 -8.14 7.60
N LYS A 82 -8.25 -7.87 8.86
CA LYS A 82 -9.63 -7.80 9.36
C LYS A 82 -10.40 -6.59 8.83
N MET A 83 -9.74 -5.47 8.54
CA MET A 83 -10.40 -4.25 8.05
C MET A 83 -11.03 -4.42 6.66
N ARG A 84 -10.52 -5.35 5.85
CA ARG A 84 -10.93 -5.54 4.45
C ARG A 84 -11.91 -6.72 4.24
N ASN A 85 -12.66 -7.12 5.27
CA ASN A 85 -13.70 -8.16 5.20
C ASN A 85 -15.06 -7.58 5.60
#